data_AF-A0A1F6PV29-F1
#
_entry.id   AF-A0A1F6PV29-F1
#
_cell.length_a   1.000
_cell.length_b   1.000
_cell.length_c   1.000
_cell.angle_alpha   90.00
_cell.angle_beta   90.00
_cell.angle_gamma   90.00
#
_symmetry.space_group_name_H-M   'P 1'
#
loop_
_entity.id
_entity.type
_entity.pdbx_description
1 polymer ?
#
loop_
_entity_poly.entity_id
_entity_poly.type
_entity_poly.pdbx_seq_one_letter_code
_entity_poly.pdbx_strand_id
1 'polypeptide(L)'
;MGKIKRWYDKSSKLSVMMGILSNMNENELNQVSKYLYQVVNIYWKQTKNTEEVISIGLEKLTGYYKAYQRRRWYDKNPSLSSAINKMSTLTEKDLEEIVDGFLFALKEAGVFKVYSNKKKELEEKENS
;
A
#
# COMPACT_ATOMS: atom_id res chain seq x y z
N MET A 1 10.17 -17.86 8.08
CA MET A 1 10.33 -16.46 7.62
C MET A 1 9.92 -16.38 6.16
N GLY A 2 8.80 -15.72 5.84
CA GLY A 2 8.33 -15.59 4.46
C GLY A 2 9.31 -14.78 3.62
N LYS A 3 9.64 -15.24 2.41
CA LYS A 3 10.53 -14.53 1.48
C LYS A 3 9.97 -13.13 1.19
N ILE A 4 10.76 -12.08 1.43
CA ILE A 4 10.48 -10.71 1.00
C ILE A 4 10.34 -10.74 -0.52
N LYS A 5 9.11 -10.55 -1.04
CA LYS A 5 8.82 -10.66 -2.48
C LYS A 5 8.59 -9.30 -3.12
N ARG A 6 8.22 -8.29 -2.33
CA ARG A 6 7.85 -6.94 -2.76
C ARG A 6 8.49 -5.90 -1.84
N TRP A 7 8.70 -4.69 -2.35
CA TRP A 7 9.38 -3.61 -1.63
C TRP A 7 8.69 -3.26 -0.29
N TYR A 8 7.37 -3.35 -0.24
CA TYR A 8 6.57 -3.05 0.95
C TYR A 8 6.51 -4.21 1.95
N ASP A 9 6.97 -5.43 1.59
CA ASP A 9 7.02 -6.56 2.52
C ASP A 9 8.12 -6.35 3.59
N LYS A 10 9.01 -5.37 3.40
CA LYS A 10 10.06 -4.98 4.36
C LYS A 10 9.50 -4.28 5.60
N SER A 11 8.30 -3.70 5.52
CA SER A 11 7.63 -3.01 6.63
C SER A 11 6.40 -3.81 7.06
N SER A 12 6.33 -4.12 8.36
CA SER A 12 5.20 -4.82 8.97
C SER A 12 3.91 -4.01 8.82
N LYS A 13 3.96 -2.70 9.07
CA LYS A 13 2.82 -1.78 8.94
C LYS A 13 2.31 -1.70 7.50
N LEU A 14 3.21 -1.55 6.52
CA LEU A 14 2.83 -1.56 5.10
C LEU A 14 2.22 -2.90 4.69
N SER A 15 2.78 -4.01 5.18
CA SER A 15 2.24 -5.35 4.92
C SER A 15 0.83 -5.51 5.49
N VAL A 16 0.56 -4.99 6.69
CA VAL A 16 -0.77 -4.96 7.30
C VAL A 16 -1.75 -4.13 6.45
N MET A 17 -1.37 -2.92 6.06
CA MET A 17 -2.19 -2.07 5.19
C MET A 17 -2.53 -2.79 3.88
N MET A 18 -1.54 -3.39 3.22
CA MET A 18 -1.74 -4.13 1.97
C MET A 18 -2.64 -5.34 2.15
N GLY A 19 -2.56 -6.05 3.28
CA GLY A 19 -3.44 -7.17 3.61
C GLY A 19 -4.89 -6.75 3.84
N ILE A 20 -5.12 -5.60 4.48
CA ILE A 20 -6.47 -5.04 4.66
C ILE A 20 -7.07 -4.67 3.30
N LEU A 21 -6.31 -3.94 2.48
CA LEU A 21 -6.76 -3.51 1.17
C LEU A 21 -7.07 -4.69 0.24
N SER A 22 -6.31 -5.80 0.30
CA SER A 22 -6.58 -6.97 -0.54
C SER A 22 -7.87 -7.71 -0.18
N ASN A 23 -8.41 -7.50 1.01
CA ASN A 23 -9.59 -8.21 1.50
C ASN A 23 -10.91 -7.43 1.29
N MET A 24 -10.81 -6.14 0.95
CA MET A 24 -11.94 -5.27 0.65
C MET A 24 -12.68 -5.72 -0.61
N ASN A 25 -13.98 -5.45 -0.66
CA ASN A 25 -14.72 -5.58 -1.92
C ASN A 25 -14.35 -4.44 -2.89
N GLU A 26 -14.73 -4.58 -4.16
CA GLU A 26 -14.31 -3.65 -5.21
C GLU A 26 -14.79 -2.19 -4.97
N ASN A 27 -16.00 -2.00 -4.45
CA ASN A 27 -16.54 -0.67 -4.20
C ASN A 27 -15.79 0.05 -3.07
N GLU A 28 -15.60 -0.63 -1.95
CA GLU A 28 -14.85 -0.09 -0.82
C GLU A 28 -13.40 0.17 -1.20
N LEU A 29 -12.77 -0.79 -1.88
CA LEU A 29 -11.40 -0.65 -2.37
C LEU A 29 -11.29 0.56 -3.29
N ASN A 30 -12.25 0.79 -4.18
CA ASN A 30 -12.28 1.96 -5.06
C ASN A 30 -12.37 3.27 -4.28
N GLN A 31 -13.22 3.36 -3.26
CA GLN A 31 -13.34 4.56 -2.43
C GLN A 31 -12.05 4.82 -1.63
N VAL A 32 -11.61 3.80 -0.89
CA VAL A 32 -10.42 3.87 -0.02
C VAL A 32 -9.15 4.18 -0.83
N SER A 33 -9.02 3.62 -2.04
CA SER A 33 -7.88 3.87 -2.91
C SER A 33 -7.80 5.31 -3.42
N LYS A 34 -8.94 6.00 -3.60
CA LYS A 34 -8.95 7.42 -3.97
C LYS A 34 -8.43 8.28 -2.82
N TYR A 35 -8.84 8.00 -1.59
CA TYR A 35 -8.33 8.70 -0.41
C TYR A 35 -6.84 8.46 -0.21
N LEU A 36 -6.38 7.21 -0.29
CA LEU A 36 -4.96 6.88 -0.20
C LEU A 36 -4.15 7.63 -1.27
N TYR A 37 -4.64 7.64 -2.51
CA TYR A 37 -3.99 8.37 -3.59
C TYR A 37 -3.88 9.87 -3.30
N GLN A 38 -4.94 10.50 -2.78
CA GLN A 38 -4.93 11.92 -2.43
C GLN A 38 -3.86 12.24 -1.38
N VAL A 39 -3.83 11.48 -0.28
CA VAL A 39 -2.84 11.67 0.80
C VAL A 39 -1.42 11.48 0.26
N VAL A 40 -1.15 10.35 -0.41
CA VAL A 40 0.17 10.06 -0.98
C VAL A 40 0.61 11.15 -1.97
N ASN A 41 -0.33 11.69 -2.76
CA ASN A 41 -0.03 12.73 -3.72
C ASN A 41 0.32 14.08 -3.07
N ILE A 42 -0.16 14.37 -1.86
CA ILE A 42 0.23 15.56 -1.10
C ILE A 42 1.70 15.44 -0.70
N TYR A 43 2.07 14.34 -0.03
CA TYR A 43 3.45 14.07 0.38
C TYR A 43 4.40 14.05 -0.82
N TRP A 44 4.02 13.36 -1.90
CA TRP A 44 4.83 13.27 -3.11
C TRP A 44 5.04 14.62 -3.82
N LYS A 45 4.08 15.55 -3.71
CA LYS A 45 4.27 16.91 -4.23
C LYS A 45 5.18 17.75 -3.34
N GLN A 46 5.11 17.56 -2.03
CA GLN A 46 5.99 18.25 -1.09
C GLN A 46 7.45 17.83 -1.29
N THR A 47 7.71 16.53 -1.51
CA THR A 47 9.07 16.02 -1.80
C THR A 47 9.64 16.50 -3.13
N LYS A 48 8.81 16.89 -4.11
CA LYS A 48 9.27 17.51 -5.36
C LYS A 48 9.72 18.97 -5.21
N ASN A 49 9.24 19.66 -4.17
CA ASN A 49 9.63 21.05 -3.91
C ASN A 49 10.91 21.13 -3.06
N THR A 50 11.37 20.01 -2.51
CA THR A 50 12.67 19.85 -1.86
C THR A 50 13.61 19.20 -2.87
N GLU A 51 14.72 19.84 -3.23
CA GLU A 51 15.67 19.39 -4.27
C GLU A 51 16.45 18.09 -3.94
N GLU A 52 15.91 17.21 -3.10
CA GLU A 52 16.54 15.93 -2.81
C GLU A 52 16.31 14.95 -3.97
N VAL A 53 17.39 14.69 -4.72
CA VAL A 53 17.43 13.65 -5.74
C VAL A 53 17.37 12.28 -5.07
N ILE A 54 16.16 11.76 -4.87
CA ILE A 54 15.93 10.41 -4.34
C ILE A 54 16.39 9.40 -5.40
N SER A 55 17.55 8.77 -5.19
CA SER A 55 18.02 7.66 -6.01
C SER A 55 17.05 6.48 -5.92
N ILE A 56 16.41 6.15 -7.04
CA ILE A 56 15.48 5.01 -7.15
C ILE A 56 16.34 3.74 -7.23
N GLY A 57 16.67 3.15 -6.07
CA GLY A 57 17.47 1.92 -6.02
C GLY A 57 16.93 0.79 -6.91
N LEU A 58 17.80 -0.13 -7.35
CA LEU A 58 17.51 -1.20 -8.32
C LEU A 58 16.25 -2.05 -8.00
N GLU A 59 15.96 -2.29 -6.72
CA GLU A 59 14.73 -2.99 -6.30
C GLU A 59 13.45 -2.21 -6.67
N LYS A 60 13.47 -0.88 -6.56
CA LYS A 60 12.34 -0.02 -6.93
C LYS A 60 12.17 0.01 -8.46
N LEU A 61 13.26 0.00 -9.22
CA LEU A 61 13.24 -0.05 -10.69
C LEU A 61 12.60 -1.36 -11.22
N THR A 62 12.98 -2.51 -10.66
CA THR A 62 12.33 -3.80 -10.99
C THR A 62 10.86 -3.83 -10.52
N GLY A 63 10.55 -3.11 -9.44
CA GLY A 63 9.20 -2.79 -9.00
C GLY A 63 8.41 -2.04 -10.08
N TYR A 64 8.98 -1.00 -10.67
CA TYR A 64 8.36 -0.24 -11.77
C TYR A 64 8.13 -1.09 -13.01
N TYR A 65 9.10 -1.90 -13.42
CA TYR A 65 8.95 -2.79 -14.58
C TYR A 65 7.80 -3.81 -14.40
N LYS A 66 7.65 -4.39 -13.21
CA LYS A 66 6.53 -5.31 -12.91
C LYS A 66 5.18 -4.57 -12.85
N ALA A 67 5.17 -3.33 -12.38
CA ALA A 67 3.98 -2.48 -12.38
C ALA A 67 3.57 -2.09 -13.82
N TYR A 68 4.53 -1.86 -14.71
CA TYR A 68 4.28 -1.61 -16.14
C TYR A 68 3.53 -2.78 -16.80
N GLN A 69 3.80 -4.01 -16.38
CA GLN A 69 3.08 -5.21 -16.88
C GLN A 69 1.71 -5.45 -16.20
N ARG A 70 1.28 -4.60 -15.26
CA ARG A 70 -0.01 -4.69 -14.53
C ARG A 70 -0.30 -6.06 -13.90
N ARG A 71 0.74 -6.79 -13.45
CA ARG A 71 0.59 -8.17 -12.96
C ARG A 71 0.22 -8.27 -11.48
N ARG A 72 0.08 -7.16 -10.76
CA ARG A 72 -0.26 -7.18 -9.33
C ARG A 72 -1.76 -7.05 -9.14
N TRP A 73 -2.28 -7.65 -8.07
CA TRP A 73 -3.72 -7.64 -7.77
C TRP A 73 -4.28 -6.21 -7.73
N TYR A 74 -3.50 -5.26 -7.21
CA TYR A 74 -3.87 -3.86 -7.08
C TYR A 74 -3.69 -3.04 -8.37
N ASP A 75 -3.03 -3.58 -9.40
CA ASP A 75 -2.83 -2.85 -10.67
C ASP A 75 -4.14 -2.69 -11.45
N LYS A 76 -5.17 -3.48 -11.11
CA LYS A 76 -6.53 -3.35 -11.66
C LYS A 76 -7.24 -2.07 -11.18
N ASN A 77 -6.85 -1.52 -10.03
CA ASN A 77 -7.38 -0.26 -9.52
C ASN A 77 -6.38 0.87 -9.83
N PRO A 78 -6.72 1.81 -10.73
CA PRO A 78 -5.78 2.86 -11.16
C PRO A 78 -5.31 3.78 -10.02
N SER A 79 -6.22 4.09 -9.07
CA SER A 79 -5.90 4.94 -7.92
C SER A 79 -4.94 4.23 -6.98
N LEU A 80 -5.20 2.95 -6.70
CA LEU A 80 -4.35 2.15 -5.82
C LEU A 80 -2.97 1.93 -6.44
N SER A 81 -2.92 1.49 -7.70
CA SER A 81 -1.64 1.30 -8.41
C SER A 81 -0.82 2.59 -8.41
N SER A 82 -1.44 3.73 -8.70
CA SER A 82 -0.77 5.03 -8.66
C SER A 82 -0.27 5.39 -7.27
N ALA A 83 -1.08 5.16 -6.22
CA ALA A 83 -0.70 5.42 -4.84
C ALA A 83 0.51 4.56 -4.44
N ILE A 84 0.45 3.24 -4.63
CA ILE A 84 1.53 2.32 -4.25
C ILE A 84 2.82 2.63 -5.03
N ASN A 85 2.73 2.99 -6.31
CA ASN A 85 3.91 3.37 -7.09
C ASN A 85 4.53 4.68 -6.58
N LYS A 86 3.73 5.69 -6.21
CA LYS A 86 4.24 6.94 -5.61
C LYS A 86 4.84 6.71 -4.23
N MET A 87 4.19 5.90 -3.39
CA MET A 87 4.72 5.51 -2.09
C MET A 87 6.11 4.88 -2.21
N SER A 88 6.36 4.10 -3.27
CA SER A 88 7.68 3.49 -3.47
C SER A 88 8.82 4.52 -3.63
N THR A 89 8.53 5.77 -3.98
CA THR A 89 9.54 6.84 -4.12
C THR A 89 9.65 7.76 -2.90
N LEU A 90 8.81 7.59 -1.89
CA LEU A 90 8.85 8.41 -0.68
C LEU A 90 9.95 7.94 0.28
N THR A 91 10.30 8.81 1.22
CA THR A 91 11.22 8.47 2.32
C THR A 91 10.55 7.48 3.27
N GLU A 92 11.34 6.76 4.07
CA GLU A 92 10.78 5.85 5.09
C GLU A 92 9.93 6.60 6.12
N LYS A 93 10.32 7.83 6.48
CA LYS A 93 9.56 8.69 7.39
C LYS A 93 8.18 9.04 6.82
N ASP A 94 8.12 9.54 5.58
CA ASP A 94 6.84 9.87 4.93
C ASP A 94 5.94 8.63 4.82
N LEU A 95 6.54 7.48 4.50
CA LEU A 95 5.82 6.22 4.41
C LEU A 95 5.22 5.82 5.75
N GLU A 96 5.97 5.97 6.84
CA GLU A 96 5.48 5.68 8.17
C GLU A 96 4.31 6.59 8.56
N GLU A 97 4.44 7.90 8.35
CA GLU A 97 3.37 8.88 8.64
C GLU A 97 2.09 8.58 7.84
N ILE A 98 2.22 8.33 6.53
CA ILE A 98 1.08 7.98 5.66
C ILE A 98 0.41 6.70 6.16
N VAL A 99 1.18 5.65 6.43
CA VAL A 99 0.63 4.34 6.80
C VAL A 99 -0.02 4.39 8.17
N ASP A 100 0.59 5.05 9.16
CA ASP A 100 0.02 5.19 10.49
C ASP A 100 -1.28 5.98 10.46
N GLY A 101 -1.29 7.13 9.77
CA GLY A 101 -2.51 7.93 9.61
C GLY A 101 -3.62 7.18 8.88
N PHE A 102 -3.26 6.43 7.84
CA PHE A 102 -4.22 5.65 7.06
C PHE A 102 -4.80 4.46 7.85
N LEU A 103 -3.95 3.72 8.57
CA LEU A 103 -4.41 2.63 9.43
C LEU A 103 -5.25 3.14 10.60
N PHE A 104 -4.93 4.31 11.16
CA PHE A 104 -5.75 4.97 12.16
C PHE A 104 -7.13 5.31 11.60
N ALA A 105 -7.22 5.96 10.44
CA ALA A 105 -8.50 6.28 9.80
C ALA A 105 -9.35 5.03 9.52
N LEU A 106 -8.73 3.92 9.08
CA LEU A 106 -9.44 2.65 8.89
C LEU A 106 -9.94 2.03 10.20
N LYS A 107 -9.23 2.23 11.32
CA LYS A 107 -9.66 1.77 12.65
C LYS A 107 -10.85 2.58 13.14
N GLU A 108 -10.78 3.89 13.04
CA GLU A 108 -11.87 4.80 13.46
C GLU A 108 -13.14 4.57 12.63
N ALA A 109 -12.99 4.27 11.33
CA ALA A 109 -14.12 3.90 10.48
C ALA A 109 -14.67 2.48 10.74
N GLY A 110 -14.09 1.71 11.67
CA GLY A 110 -14.50 0.32 11.96
C GLY A 110 -14.10 -0.71 10.90
N VAL A 111 -13.54 -0.28 9.78
CA VAL A 111 -13.17 -1.11 8.61
C VAL A 111 -11.99 -2.05 8.92
N PHE A 112 -11.07 -1.62 9.79
CA PHE A 112 -9.86 -2.37 10.13
C PHE A 112 -10.18 -3.76 10.71
N LYS A 113 -11.10 -3.85 11.68
CA LYS A 113 -11.43 -5.11 12.36
C LYS A 113 -12.08 -6.12 11.41
N VAL A 114 -12.99 -5.65 10.55
CA VAL A 114 -13.69 -6.48 9.55
C VAL A 114 -12.68 -7.22 8.66
N TYR A 115 -11.69 -6.51 8.14
CA TYR A 115 -10.74 -7.07 7.18
C TYR A 115 -9.52 -7.76 7.78
N SER A 116 -9.21 -7.46 9.05
CA SER A 116 -8.18 -8.18 9.81
C SER A 116 -8.64 -9.59 10.19
N ASN A 117 -9.91 -9.75 10.59
CA ASN A 117 -10.46 -11.04 11.00
C ASN A 117 -10.74 -11.95 9.81
N LYS A 118 -11.22 -11.38 8.69
CA LYS A 118 -11.42 -12.12 7.43
C LYS A 118 -10.15 -12.82 6.92
N LYS A 119 -8.97 -12.25 7.18
CA LYS A 119 -7.68 -12.88 6.86
C LYS A 119 -7.44 -14.15 7.69
N LYS A 120 -7.68 -14.09 9.00
CA LYS A 120 -7.54 -15.24 9.90
C LYS A 120 -8.52 -16.36 9.51
N GLU A 121 -9.78 -16.03 9.23
CA GLU A 121 -10.79 -17.01 8.83
C GLU A 121 -10.46 -17.72 7.50
N LEU A 122 -9.81 -17.03 6.56
CA LEU A 122 -9.35 -17.63 5.30
C LEU A 122 -8.11 -18.52 5.52
N GLU A 123 -7.16 -18.08 6.35
CA GLU A 123 -5.97 -18.87 6.71
C GLU A 123 -6.33 -20.13 7.52
N GLU A 124 -7.36 -20.09 8.37
CA GLU A 124 -7.86 -21.26 9.11
C GLU A 124 -8.56 -22.27 8.19
N LYS A 125 -9.28 -21.80 7.16
CA LYS A 125 -9.95 -22.65 6.16
C LYS A 125 -8.99 -23.33 5.18
N GLU A 126 -7.87 -22.70 4.85
CA GLU A 126 -6.85 -23.30 3.97
C GLU A 126 -6.00 -24.37 4.69
N ASN A 127 -6.02 -24.39 6.03
CA ASN A 127 -5.28 -25.33 6.87
C ASN A 127 -6.17 -26.40 7.53
N SER A 128 -7.46 -26.44 7.23
CA SER A 128 -8.43 -27.47 7.68
C SER A 128 -8.84 -28.37 6.52
#